data_AF-A0A1C6YX54-F1
#
_entry.id   AF-A0A1C6YX54-F1
#
_cell.length_a   1.000
_cell.length_b   1.000
_cell.length_c   1.000
_cell.angle_alpha   90.00
_cell.angle_beta   90.00
_cell.angle_gamma   90.00
#
_symmetry.space_group_name_H-M   'P 1'
#
loop_
_entity.id
_entity.type
_entity.pdbx_description
1 polymer ?
#
loop_
_entity_poly.entity_id
_entity_poly.type
_entity_poly.pdbx_seq_one_letter_code
_entity_poly.pdbx_strand_id
1 'polypeptide(L)'
;MKKLLVAAILLIAAPCFANNADAVSAARDAVTKNLESRYKSGECDKWKLMASGGSIAKESAIAKCDNDFNPEYGLDFSSLDVKGYAGKESVCGVVSGRTDLSRIGARFVYEVKTGHVTIKPSKFPMASLRSSGELGKNQIKIENKQYELNYNLYCK
;
A
#
# COMPACT_ATOMS: atom_id res chain seq x y z
N MET A 1 -32.65 46.97 -40.53
CA MET A 1 -32.38 45.54 -40.76
C MET A 1 -31.56 45.00 -39.59
N LYS A 2 -32.19 44.26 -38.68
CA LYS A 2 -31.53 43.64 -37.51
C LYS A 2 -30.99 42.27 -37.93
N LYS A 3 -29.68 42.01 -37.83
CA LYS A 3 -29.17 40.63 -37.75
C LYS A 3 -28.04 40.53 -36.73
N LEU A 4 -28.15 39.48 -35.92
CA LEU A 4 -27.54 39.27 -34.62
C LEU A 4 -26.03 38.99 -34.66
N LEU A 5 -25.37 39.48 -33.61
CA LEU A 5 -24.10 38.98 -33.06
C LEU A 5 -24.18 37.47 -32.77
N VAL A 6 -23.14 36.71 -33.14
CA VAL A 6 -22.79 35.46 -32.46
C VAL A 6 -21.28 35.42 -32.27
N ALA A 7 -20.84 35.74 -31.05
CA ALA A 7 -19.48 35.49 -30.59
C ALA A 7 -19.38 34.03 -30.16
N ALA A 8 -18.54 33.25 -30.85
CA ALA A 8 -18.25 31.88 -30.48
C ALA A 8 -17.20 31.85 -29.36
N ILE A 9 -17.65 31.66 -28.12
CA ILE A 9 -16.77 31.32 -26.99
C ILE A 9 -16.51 29.82 -27.08
N LEU A 10 -15.36 29.45 -27.62
CA LEU A 10 -14.80 28.10 -27.47
C LEU A 10 -14.39 27.92 -26.01
N LEU A 11 -15.32 27.39 -25.20
CA LEU A 11 -15.00 26.76 -23.93
C LEU A 11 -14.11 25.55 -24.24
N ILE A 12 -12.80 25.76 -24.20
CA ILE A 12 -11.83 24.68 -24.16
C ILE A 12 -12.05 23.99 -22.81
N ALA A 13 -12.86 22.93 -22.81
CA ALA A 13 -12.93 22.00 -21.70
C ALA A 13 -11.54 21.35 -21.61
N ALA A 14 -10.66 21.92 -20.80
CA ALA A 14 -9.44 21.25 -20.39
C ALA A 14 -9.88 19.90 -19.77
N PRO A 15 -9.47 18.76 -20.33
CA PRO A 15 -9.89 17.50 -19.77
C PRO A 15 -9.27 17.37 -18.38
N CYS A 16 -10.10 16.98 -17.41
CA CYS A 16 -9.83 16.93 -15.96
C CYS A 16 -8.78 15.86 -15.56
N PHE A 17 -7.74 15.66 -16.36
CA PHE A 17 -6.70 14.64 -16.15
C PHE A 17 -5.53 15.12 -15.30
N ALA A 18 -5.40 16.43 -15.04
CA ALA A 18 -4.26 16.98 -14.31
C ALA A 18 -4.21 16.53 -12.84
N ASN A 19 -5.35 16.51 -12.13
CA ASN A 19 -5.38 16.17 -10.69
C ASN A 19 -5.10 14.69 -10.41
N ASN A 20 -5.47 13.79 -11.33
CA ASN A 20 -5.34 12.36 -11.09
C ASN A 20 -3.87 11.90 -11.11
N ALA A 21 -3.03 12.53 -11.94
CA ALA A 21 -1.60 12.19 -12.02
C ALA A 21 -0.87 12.57 -10.72
N ASP A 22 -1.17 13.76 -10.18
CA ASP A 22 -0.59 14.24 -8.92
C ASP A 22 -1.04 13.38 -7.73
N ALA A 23 -2.34 13.05 -7.65
CA ALA A 23 -2.87 12.17 -6.61
C ALA A 23 -2.22 10.78 -6.66
N VAL A 24 -2.05 10.21 -7.86
CA VAL A 24 -1.37 8.91 -8.04
C VAL A 24 0.10 8.99 -7.65
N SER A 25 0.81 10.06 -8.01
CA SER A 25 2.21 10.24 -7.60
C SER A 25 2.33 10.33 -6.08
N ALA A 26 1.50 11.15 -5.44
CA ALA A 26 1.48 11.30 -3.98
C ALA A 26 1.16 9.97 -3.29
N ALA A 27 0.25 9.17 -3.85
CA ALA A 27 -0.05 7.84 -3.35
C ALA A 27 1.15 6.89 -3.42
N ARG A 28 1.87 6.88 -4.56
CA ARG A 28 3.09 6.05 -4.72
C ARG A 28 4.16 6.43 -3.70
N ASP A 29 4.40 7.72 -3.50
CA ASP A 29 5.39 8.21 -2.55
C ASP A 29 5.01 7.86 -1.11
N ALA A 30 3.73 8.10 -0.74
CA ALA A 30 3.24 7.81 0.61
C ALA A 30 3.27 6.30 0.93
N VAL A 31 2.88 5.45 -0.02
CA VAL A 31 2.95 3.99 0.12
C VAL A 31 4.40 3.54 0.23
N THR A 32 5.28 4.04 -0.64
CA THR A 32 6.73 3.71 -0.62
C THR A 32 7.33 4.05 0.75
N LYS A 33 7.12 5.27 1.23
CA LYS A 33 7.59 5.72 2.54
C LYS A 33 7.02 4.90 3.70
N ASN A 34 5.75 4.51 3.61
CA ASN A 34 5.14 3.62 4.60
C ASN A 34 5.86 2.26 4.64
N LEU A 35 6.11 1.66 3.47
CA LEU A 35 6.81 0.38 3.36
C LEU A 35 8.27 0.47 3.81
N GLU A 36 8.99 1.52 3.44
CA GLU A 36 10.35 1.81 3.91
C GLU A 36 10.42 1.92 5.43
N SER A 37 9.45 2.60 6.06
CA SER A 37 9.42 2.75 7.52
C SER A 37 9.24 1.43 8.28
N ARG A 38 8.69 0.41 7.61
CA ARG A 38 8.48 -0.94 8.16
C ARG A 38 9.69 -1.84 7.95
N TYR A 39 10.44 -1.62 6.86
CA TYR A 39 11.62 -2.42 6.55
C TYR A 39 12.79 -2.07 7.47
N LYS A 40 13.46 -3.10 7.98
CA LYS A 40 14.64 -2.96 8.84
C LYS A 40 15.82 -3.62 8.16
N SER A 41 16.59 -2.81 7.43
CA SER A 41 17.76 -3.29 6.69
C SER A 41 18.73 -4.05 7.61
N GLY A 42 19.22 -5.19 7.11
CA GLY A 42 20.10 -6.12 7.84
C GLY A 42 19.45 -6.92 8.98
N GLU A 43 18.14 -6.77 9.24
CA GLU A 43 17.47 -7.56 10.28
C GLU A 43 17.37 -9.03 9.88
N CYS A 44 17.02 -9.34 8.62
CA CYS A 44 16.94 -10.73 8.15
C CYS A 44 18.26 -11.49 8.36
N ASP A 45 19.41 -10.88 8.08
CA ASP A 45 20.71 -11.53 8.23
C ASP A 45 21.05 -11.83 9.69
N LYS A 46 20.69 -10.93 10.62
CA LYS A 46 20.81 -11.18 12.07
C LYS A 46 19.99 -12.40 12.48
N TRP A 47 18.77 -12.54 11.97
CA TRP A 47 17.92 -13.69 12.27
C TRP A 47 18.45 -14.98 11.66
N LYS A 48 18.99 -14.95 10.43
CA LYS A 48 19.67 -16.11 9.82
C LYS A 48 20.90 -16.53 10.63
N LEU A 49 21.67 -15.58 11.16
CA LEU A 49 22.84 -15.86 12.01
C LEU A 49 22.40 -16.55 13.32
N MET A 50 21.39 -16.01 14.01
CA MET A 50 20.85 -16.61 15.24
C MET A 50 20.32 -18.03 15.01
N ALA A 51 19.64 -18.28 13.89
CA ALA A 51 19.17 -19.61 13.53
C ALA A 51 20.32 -20.57 13.24
N SER A 52 21.35 -20.11 12.53
CA SER A 52 22.53 -20.93 12.20
C SER A 52 23.35 -21.28 13.44
N GLY A 53 23.39 -20.39 14.44
CA GLY A 53 23.98 -20.64 15.75
C GLY A 53 23.09 -21.45 16.70
N GLY A 54 21.91 -21.88 16.28
CA GLY A 54 20.98 -22.70 17.09
C GLY A 54 20.23 -21.93 18.18
N SER A 55 20.32 -20.60 18.23
CA SER A 55 19.63 -19.78 19.25
C SER A 55 18.13 -19.66 19.01
N ILE A 56 17.69 -19.83 17.75
CA ILE A 56 16.28 -19.83 17.36
C ILE A 56 16.01 -20.92 16.32
N ALA A 57 14.74 -21.28 16.15
CA ALA A 57 14.31 -22.15 15.06
C ALA A 57 14.50 -21.48 13.69
N LYS A 58 14.84 -22.26 12.67
CA LYS A 58 15.01 -21.78 11.29
C LYS A 58 13.73 -21.14 10.74
N GLU A 59 12.58 -21.69 11.11
CA GLU A 59 11.26 -21.22 10.72
C GLU A 59 10.99 -19.81 11.23
N SER A 60 11.51 -19.46 12.42
CA SER A 60 11.42 -18.11 12.98
C SER A 60 12.22 -17.11 12.16
N ALA A 61 13.41 -17.48 11.68
CA ALA A 61 14.20 -16.64 10.79
C ALA A 61 13.52 -16.46 9.42
N ILE A 62 13.01 -17.55 8.82
CA ILE A 62 12.27 -17.48 7.56
C ILE A 62 11.07 -16.54 7.68
N ALA A 63 10.28 -16.71 8.74
CA ALA A 63 9.09 -15.90 8.94
C ALA A 63 9.41 -14.42 9.23
N LYS A 64 10.60 -14.11 9.73
CA LYS A 64 11.04 -12.72 9.86
C LYS A 64 11.48 -12.13 8.52
N CYS A 65 12.23 -12.90 7.73
CA CYS A 65 12.77 -12.49 6.44
C CYS A 65 11.74 -12.41 5.30
N ASP A 66 10.68 -13.23 5.33
CA ASP A 66 9.67 -13.30 4.26
C ASP A 66 8.40 -12.49 4.57
N ASN A 67 8.55 -11.39 5.29
CA ASN A 67 7.43 -10.74 5.95
C ASN A 67 7.09 -9.35 5.43
N ASP A 68 8.07 -8.46 5.46
CA ASP A 68 7.90 -7.09 5.02
C ASP A 68 8.50 -6.92 3.62
N PHE A 69 8.01 -5.92 2.91
CA PHE A 69 8.64 -5.48 1.67
C PHE A 69 10.07 -5.06 1.98
N ASN A 70 10.99 -5.45 1.12
CA ASN A 70 12.31 -4.85 1.01
C ASN A 70 12.28 -3.90 -0.20
N PRO A 71 12.15 -2.58 0.03
CA PRO A 71 12.06 -1.58 -1.04
C PRO A 71 13.33 -1.49 -1.91
N GLU A 72 14.48 -1.99 -1.44
CA GLU A 72 15.73 -2.00 -2.21
C GLU A 72 15.61 -2.86 -3.48
N TYR A 73 14.70 -3.84 -3.49
CA TYR A 73 14.39 -4.65 -4.68
C TYR A 73 13.38 -4.01 -5.64
N GLY A 74 12.96 -2.77 -5.37
CA GLY A 74 11.98 -2.04 -6.15
C GLY A 74 10.52 -2.41 -5.82
N LEU A 75 9.64 -1.47 -6.13
CA LEU A 75 8.19 -1.58 -5.96
C LEU A 75 7.50 -1.32 -7.30
N ASP A 76 6.49 -2.12 -7.60
CA ASP A 76 5.65 -1.95 -8.78
C ASP A 76 4.20 -1.70 -8.39
N PHE A 77 3.60 -0.68 -8.99
CA PHE A 77 2.26 -0.18 -8.67
C PHE A 77 1.30 -0.45 -9.83
N SER A 78 0.20 -1.12 -9.53
CA SER A 78 -0.81 -1.54 -10.51
C SER A 78 -2.22 -1.32 -10.00
N SER A 79 -3.19 -1.41 -10.91
CA SER A 79 -4.63 -1.27 -10.61
C SER A 79 -4.96 0.02 -9.85
N LEU A 80 -4.30 1.12 -10.23
CA LEU A 80 -4.46 2.43 -9.62
C LEU A 80 -5.77 3.06 -10.08
N ASP A 81 -6.63 3.39 -9.12
CA ASP A 81 -7.94 3.97 -9.35
C ASP A 81 -8.13 5.16 -8.42
N VAL A 82 -8.38 6.33 -9.01
CA VAL A 82 -8.62 7.57 -8.27
C VAL A 82 -10.12 7.69 -8.04
N LYS A 83 -10.53 7.74 -6.77
CA LYS A 83 -11.92 7.89 -6.36
C LYS A 83 -12.12 9.26 -5.72
N GLY A 84 -13.18 9.94 -6.16
CA GLY A 84 -13.64 11.19 -5.56
C GLY A 84 -15.13 11.14 -5.25
N TYR A 85 -15.50 11.32 -3.98
CA TYR A 85 -16.91 11.52 -3.61
C TYR A 85 -17.02 12.48 -2.41
N ALA A 86 -17.94 13.45 -2.51
CA ALA A 86 -18.28 14.40 -1.45
C ALA A 86 -17.07 15.08 -0.77
N GLY A 87 -16.07 15.51 -1.56
CA GLY A 87 -14.88 16.20 -1.05
C GLY A 87 -13.83 15.28 -0.39
N LYS A 88 -13.98 13.96 -0.52
CA LYS A 88 -12.97 12.96 -0.17
C LYS A 88 -12.39 12.41 -1.47
N GLU A 89 -11.10 12.65 -1.66
CA GLU A 89 -10.34 12.08 -2.77
C GLU A 89 -9.38 11.01 -2.22
N SER A 90 -9.29 9.90 -2.92
CA SER A 90 -8.44 8.79 -2.53
C SER A 90 -7.89 8.04 -3.75
N VAL A 91 -6.79 7.34 -3.55
CA VAL A 91 -6.19 6.45 -4.54
C VAL A 91 -6.16 5.04 -3.98
N CYS A 92 -6.73 4.12 -4.73
CA CYS A 92 -6.80 2.71 -4.37
C CYS A 92 -5.97 1.92 -5.37
N GLY A 93 -5.24 0.91 -4.91
CA GLY A 93 -4.39 0.16 -5.82
C GLY A 93 -3.71 -1.04 -5.21
N VAL A 94 -2.80 -1.61 -6.01
CA VAL A 94 -1.96 -2.74 -5.63
C VAL A 94 -0.51 -2.31 -5.74
N VAL A 95 0.27 -2.62 -4.71
CA VAL A 95 1.73 -2.54 -4.74
C VAL A 95 2.29 -3.96 -4.67
N SER A 96 3.29 -4.25 -5.49
CA SER A 96 4.00 -5.53 -5.52
C SER A 96 5.50 -5.31 -5.43
N GLY A 97 6.20 -6.31 -4.93
CA GLY A 97 7.64 -6.23 -4.70
C GLY A 97 8.18 -7.55 -4.16
N ARG A 98 9.24 -7.46 -3.36
CA ARG A 98 9.91 -8.62 -2.77
C ARG A 98 10.19 -8.40 -1.29
N THR A 99 10.23 -9.50 -0.55
CA THR A 99 10.83 -9.61 0.77
C THR A 99 12.31 -9.99 0.59
N ASP A 100 13.02 -10.26 1.68
CA ASP A 100 14.39 -10.81 1.60
C ASP A 100 14.44 -12.24 1.04
N LEU A 101 13.29 -12.93 0.91
CA LEU A 101 13.23 -14.33 0.48
C LEU A 101 12.36 -14.57 -0.77
N SER A 102 11.29 -13.82 -1.00
CA SER A 102 10.37 -14.12 -2.10
C SER A 102 9.51 -12.92 -2.51
N ARG A 103 8.50 -13.13 -3.37
CA ARG A 103 7.58 -12.06 -3.81
C ARG A 103 6.50 -11.76 -2.77
N ILE A 104 6.07 -10.51 -2.70
CA ILE A 104 4.97 -10.05 -1.86
C ILE A 104 4.15 -8.99 -2.61
N GLY A 105 2.86 -8.92 -2.30
CA GLY A 105 1.98 -7.85 -2.77
C GLY A 105 1.16 -7.28 -1.63
N ALA A 106 0.52 -6.15 -1.85
CA ALA A 106 -0.42 -5.56 -0.92
C ALA A 106 -1.45 -4.73 -1.68
N ARG A 107 -2.67 -4.68 -1.17
CA ARG A 107 -3.63 -3.66 -1.59
C ARG A 107 -3.50 -2.45 -0.69
N PHE A 108 -3.70 -1.26 -1.22
CA PHE A 108 -3.64 -0.04 -0.44
C PHE A 108 -4.79 0.92 -0.75
N VAL A 109 -5.05 1.78 0.22
CA VAL A 109 -5.94 2.94 0.14
C VAL A 109 -5.14 4.14 0.63
N TYR A 110 -5.02 5.17 -0.18
CA TYR A 110 -4.40 6.45 0.15
C TYR A 110 -5.48 7.54 0.18
N GLU A 111 -5.62 8.24 1.30
CA GLU A 111 -6.53 9.38 1.42
C GLU A 111 -5.77 10.67 1.12
N VAL A 112 -6.12 11.36 0.02
CA VAL A 112 -5.37 12.53 -0.48
C VAL A 112 -5.34 13.67 0.53
N LYS A 113 -6.47 13.91 1.21
CA LYS A 113 -6.60 15.04 2.14
C LYS A 113 -5.73 14.89 3.39
N THR A 114 -5.58 13.67 3.91
CA THR A 114 -4.86 13.41 5.18
C THR A 114 -3.47 12.86 4.94
N GLY A 115 -3.18 12.37 3.74
CA GLY A 115 -1.97 11.62 3.42
C GLY A 115 -1.93 10.22 4.04
N HIS A 116 -3.01 9.76 4.66
CA HIS A 116 -3.04 8.49 5.37
C HIS A 116 -3.07 7.31 4.39
N VAL A 117 -2.25 6.29 4.68
CA VAL A 117 -2.16 5.06 3.88
C VAL A 117 -2.63 3.89 4.73
N THR A 118 -3.61 3.15 4.23
CA THR A 118 -4.01 1.85 4.76
C THR A 118 -3.52 0.75 3.82
N ILE A 119 -2.73 -0.20 4.33
CA ILE A 119 -2.16 -1.29 3.52
C ILE A 119 -2.66 -2.63 4.06
N LYS A 120 -3.10 -3.51 3.15
CA LYS A 120 -3.39 -4.93 3.42
C LYS A 120 -2.40 -5.80 2.64
N PRO A 121 -1.33 -6.28 3.30
CA PRO A 121 -0.39 -7.22 2.72
C PRO A 121 -1.04 -8.54 2.29
N SER A 122 -0.52 -9.15 1.22
CA SER A 122 -0.89 -10.50 0.78
C SER A 122 -0.32 -11.57 1.70
N LYS A 123 0.76 -11.24 2.40
CA LYS A 123 1.40 -12.05 3.42
C LYS A 123 1.36 -11.27 4.72
N PHE A 124 0.76 -11.84 5.75
CA PHE A 124 0.72 -11.17 7.04
C PHE A 124 1.98 -11.47 7.85
N PRO A 125 2.52 -10.46 8.57
CA PRO A 125 3.56 -10.63 9.57
C PRO A 125 3.11 -11.49 10.73
N MET A 126 3.19 -12.79 10.54
CA MET A 126 3.31 -13.73 11.64
C MET A 126 4.75 -14.20 11.63
N ALA A 127 5.63 -13.51 12.36
CA ALA A 127 6.91 -14.11 12.70
C ALA A 127 6.63 -15.47 13.40
N SER A 128 6.69 -16.58 12.66
CA SER A 128 6.40 -17.96 13.06
C SER A 128 4.96 -18.27 13.51
N LEU A 129 4.11 -18.72 12.58
CA LEU A 129 2.72 -19.18 12.83
C LEU A 129 2.55 -20.38 13.80
N ARG A 130 3.60 -20.82 14.51
CA ARG A 130 3.49 -21.72 15.68
C ARG A 130 3.52 -20.98 17.03
N SER A 131 4.03 -19.75 17.12
CA SER A 131 4.21 -19.02 18.40
C SER A 131 3.17 -17.93 18.65
N SER A 132 2.44 -17.48 17.62
CA SER A 132 1.57 -16.29 17.73
C SER A 132 0.18 -16.56 18.34
N GLY A 133 -0.20 -17.83 18.49
CA GLY A 133 -1.45 -18.25 19.13
C GLY A 133 -2.72 -17.58 18.58
N GLU A 134 -3.76 -17.50 19.40
CA GLU A 134 -5.03 -16.83 19.06
C GLU A 134 -4.88 -15.31 18.94
N LEU A 135 -3.93 -14.70 19.66
CA LEU A 135 -3.70 -13.26 19.63
C LEU A 135 -3.27 -12.77 18.24
N GLY A 136 -2.32 -13.47 17.62
CA GLY A 136 -1.87 -13.16 16.26
C GLY A 136 -2.99 -13.25 15.22
N LYS A 137 -3.81 -14.29 15.29
CA LYS A 137 -4.97 -14.47 14.40
C LYS A 137 -6.00 -13.35 14.58
N ASN A 138 -6.27 -12.96 15.83
CA ASN A 138 -7.20 -11.88 16.14
C ASN A 138 -6.71 -10.53 15.63
N GLN A 139 -5.40 -10.26 15.75
CA GLN A 139 -4.81 -9.05 15.19
C GLN A 139 -4.99 -8.98 13.66
N ILE A 140 -4.66 -10.07 12.95
CA ILE A 140 -4.86 -10.14 11.49
C ILE A 140 -6.34 -9.90 11.12
N LYS A 141 -7.27 -10.46 11.90
CA LYS A 141 -8.71 -10.25 11.67
C LYS A 141 -9.11 -8.79 11.84
N ILE A 142 -8.59 -8.11 12.86
CA ILE A 142 -8.85 -6.70 13.12
C ILE A 142 -8.27 -5.83 12.00
N GLU A 143 -7.01 -6.03 11.63
CA GLU A 143 -6.33 -5.28 10.55
C GLU A 143 -7.06 -5.45 9.21
N ASN A 144 -7.48 -6.68 8.89
CA ASN A 144 -8.28 -6.94 7.69
C ASN A 144 -9.61 -6.20 7.70
N LYS A 145 -10.31 -6.21 8.84
CA LYS A 145 -11.59 -5.51 8.98
C LYS A 145 -11.42 -3.99 8.88
N GLN A 146 -10.36 -3.44 9.46
CA GLN A 146 -10.03 -2.02 9.32
C GLN A 146 -9.74 -1.65 7.86
N TYR A 147 -8.97 -2.47 7.14
CA TYR A 147 -8.78 -2.27 5.70
C TYR A 147 -10.10 -2.32 4.93
N GLU A 148 -10.98 -3.29 5.20
CA GLU A 148 -12.26 -3.42 4.51
C GLU A 148 -13.18 -2.22 4.73
N LEU A 149 -13.20 -1.67 5.95
CA LEU A 149 -13.93 -0.45 6.26
C LEU A 149 -13.40 0.75 5.46
N ASN A 150 -12.08 0.95 5.44
CA ASN A 150 -11.46 2.03 4.67
C ASN A 150 -11.68 1.85 3.16
N TYR A 151 -11.51 0.64 2.65
CA TYR A 151 -11.75 0.35 1.24
C TYR A 151 -13.21 0.61 0.85
N ASN A 152 -14.19 0.21 1.67
CA ASN A 152 -15.60 0.48 1.38
C ASN A 152 -15.95 1.97 1.46
N LEU A 153 -15.26 2.75 2.30
CA LEU A 153 -15.51 4.18 2.47
C LEU A 153 -14.89 5.02 1.36
N TYR A 154 -13.72 4.62 0.85
CA TYR A 154 -12.90 5.43 -0.05
C TYR A 154 -12.82 4.85 -1.48
N CYS A 155 -12.92 3.53 -1.65
CA CYS A 155 -12.63 2.85 -2.92
C CYS A 155 -13.85 2.24 -3.62
N LYS A 156 -15.02 2.19 -2.97
CA LYS A 156 -16.28 1.73 -3.55
C LYS A 156 -17.24 2.89 -3.74
#